data_AF-A0A7C4PNM0-F1
#
_entry.id   AF-A0A7C4PNM0-F1
#
_cell.length_a   1.000
_cell.length_b   1.000
_cell.length_c   1.000
_cell.angle_alpha   90.00
_cell.angle_beta   90.00
_cell.angle_gamma   90.00
#
_symmetry.space_group_name_H-M   'P 1'
#
loop_
_entity.id
_entity.type
_entity.pdbx_description
1 polymer ?
#
loop_
_entity_poly.entity_id
_entity_poly.type
_entity_poly.pdbx_seq_one_letter_code
_entity_poly.pdbx_strand_id
1 'polypeptide(L)'
;MSVKHVVVMLQFLVLVVGVQAGRLYVPNGSFESPSTTFADPRLDAWQKTAKPVWFVEDPMDPTRQWFNLSGQFLNVGTNDPAYIDNIHGSQAAFLFAMPDVGIFQELRWPAGANWPAGEVRYQAGRAYRLSLGVIGGGGAMTNGVPLRVSLYYVDGNSNRVPVSSLVITNTPEVFSNMNHLVEFSLVTPKVTAQDPWAGKVIGVEIFSLADFSNMGGYWDLDNIRVDEIIPVPNGSFESPPTPFVDVVIAGWEKTPKPLWFDEGQGFLWAQLTGVFLNPAVTNAEHTPNMDGSQAIWLFAVPEVGLRMDRYARDMMGQPPTPAFDSVFEVGQAYELTVAVFGGGGGMTNGASMRIGLYYVDEATNRIPVASTSVVYTNEVFQRLFKDYSVRIPTVKATDPWAGRPIGIELLSTTGFDRQGGFFDIDNVRLTTWQELQSTAPAVSGGQFQVVVRSEPGDVLEALTTTQLRSPAQQWMTEGRLTNYTGSAIFSIPATNAAAKYLQFRRQP
;
A
#
# COMPACT_ATOMS: atom_id res chain seq x y z
N MET A 1 8.95 -37.12 19.36
CA MET A 1 8.92 -37.88 18.08
C MET A 1 7.54 -37.77 17.48
N SER A 2 7.40 -37.04 16.38
CA SER A 2 6.42 -37.31 15.33
C SER A 2 6.90 -36.55 14.09
N VAL A 3 7.49 -37.30 13.17
CA VAL A 3 8.00 -36.83 11.87
C VAL A 3 6.85 -36.99 10.89
N LYS A 4 6.34 -35.88 10.34
CA LYS A 4 5.42 -35.96 9.20
C LYS A 4 6.23 -36.30 7.95
N HIS A 5 6.01 -37.50 7.44
CA HIS A 5 6.52 -37.97 6.17
C HIS A 5 5.60 -37.46 5.06
N VAL A 6 6.16 -36.96 3.95
CA VAL A 6 5.41 -36.68 2.72
C VAL A 6 5.58 -37.88 1.80
N VAL A 7 4.51 -38.65 1.63
CA VAL A 7 4.33 -39.63 0.54
C VAL A 7 3.34 -39.01 -0.44
N VAL A 8 3.70 -39.04 -1.73
CA VAL A 8 2.90 -38.55 -2.86
C VAL A 8 1.80 -39.56 -3.20
N MET A 9 0.53 -39.14 -3.12
CA MET A 9 -0.50 -39.23 -4.19
C MET A 9 -1.89 -38.92 -3.58
N LEU A 10 -2.59 -37.90 -4.09
CA LEU A 10 -4.04 -37.96 -4.35
C LEU A 10 -4.47 -36.79 -5.23
N GLN A 11 -5.38 -37.08 -6.16
CA GLN A 11 -6.00 -36.13 -7.09
C GLN A 11 -6.57 -34.92 -6.35
N PHE A 12 -6.15 -33.72 -6.77
CA PHE A 12 -6.81 -32.49 -6.39
C PHE A 12 -7.58 -31.94 -7.58
N LEU A 13 -8.89 -31.78 -7.37
CA LEU A 13 -9.73 -30.87 -8.11
C LEU A 13 -9.07 -29.48 -8.04
N VAL A 14 -8.51 -29.03 -9.16
CA VAL A 14 -7.97 -27.68 -9.27
C VAL A 14 -9.15 -26.73 -9.40
N LEU A 15 -9.71 -26.31 -8.25
CA LEU A 15 -10.40 -25.03 -8.19
C LEU A 15 -9.30 -23.97 -8.25
N VAL A 16 -9.10 -23.40 -9.43
CA VAL A 16 -8.34 -22.14 -9.58
C VAL A 16 -9.18 -21.06 -8.92
N VAL A 17 -9.06 -20.91 -7.61
CA VAL A 17 -9.43 -19.65 -6.95
C VAL A 17 -8.20 -18.78 -7.11
N GLY A 18 -8.30 -17.75 -7.95
CA GLY A 18 -7.25 -16.76 -8.10
C GLY A 18 -7.05 -16.05 -6.77
N VAL A 19 -6.02 -16.42 -6.02
CA VAL A 19 -5.58 -15.64 -4.87
C VAL A 19 -4.76 -14.49 -5.46
N GLN A 20 -5.40 -13.34 -5.70
CA GLN A 20 -4.65 -12.11 -6.01
C GLN A 20 -4.14 -11.51 -4.71
N ALA A 21 -2.84 -11.19 -4.71
CA ALA A 21 -2.17 -10.50 -3.64
C ALA A 21 -2.67 -9.05 -3.49
N GLY A 22 -2.43 -8.44 -2.33
CA GLY A 22 -2.76 -7.03 -2.13
C GLY A 22 -1.90 -6.11 -2.95
N ARG A 23 -0.62 -6.42 -3.17
CA ARG A 23 0.18 -5.64 -4.13
C ARG A 23 -0.11 -6.09 -5.54
N LEU A 24 -0.29 -5.15 -6.45
CA LEU A 24 -0.47 -5.42 -7.87
C LEU A 24 0.80 -5.08 -8.63
N TYR A 25 1.04 -5.81 -9.71
CA TYR A 25 2.20 -5.54 -10.55
C TYR A 25 2.02 -4.28 -11.36
N VAL A 26 2.96 -3.35 -11.20
CA VAL A 26 3.12 -2.18 -12.06
C VAL A 26 4.41 -2.36 -12.86
N PRO A 27 4.33 -2.77 -14.13
CA PRO A 27 5.51 -2.86 -14.99
C PRO A 27 6.32 -1.55 -14.98
N ASN A 28 7.60 -1.66 -14.62
CA ASN A 28 8.52 -0.54 -14.53
C ASN A 28 7.99 0.64 -13.67
N GLY A 29 7.30 0.34 -12.56
CA GLY A 29 6.75 1.36 -11.66
C GLY A 29 7.79 2.24 -10.95
N SER A 30 9.04 1.78 -10.86
CA SER A 30 10.18 2.56 -10.34
C SER A 30 11.17 3.00 -11.42
N PHE A 31 10.79 2.93 -12.71
CA PHE A 31 11.57 3.50 -13.82
C PHE A 31 13.03 3.01 -13.96
N GLU A 32 13.29 1.77 -13.54
CA GLU A 32 14.63 1.18 -13.63
C GLU A 32 14.97 0.65 -15.03
N SER A 33 14.02 0.71 -15.98
CA SER A 33 14.18 0.23 -17.34
C SER A 33 13.73 1.25 -18.40
N PRO A 34 14.53 1.51 -19.45
CA PRO A 34 15.88 0.96 -19.70
C PRO A 34 16.89 1.39 -18.63
N SER A 35 18.09 0.81 -18.54
CA SER A 35 19.14 1.41 -17.71
C SER A 35 19.72 2.65 -18.41
N THR A 36 19.85 3.78 -17.72
CA THR A 36 20.54 4.98 -18.21
C THR A 36 21.74 5.35 -17.35
N THR A 37 22.68 6.10 -17.93
CA THR A 37 23.84 6.66 -17.23
C THR A 37 23.67 8.14 -16.90
N PHE A 38 22.62 8.77 -17.42
CA PHE A 38 22.29 10.17 -17.18
C PHE A 38 20.78 10.35 -17.32
N ALA A 39 20.28 10.96 -18.39
CA ALA A 39 18.86 11.08 -18.69
C ALA A 39 18.54 10.39 -20.02
N ASP A 40 17.40 9.72 -20.10
CA ASP A 40 16.91 9.02 -21.28
C ASP A 40 15.42 9.29 -21.48
N PRO A 41 14.99 9.75 -22.67
CA PRO A 41 13.58 10.01 -22.96
C PRO A 41 12.72 8.74 -23.10
N ARG A 42 13.33 7.55 -23.19
CA ARG A 42 12.61 6.27 -23.23
C ARG A 42 12.11 5.88 -21.84
N LEU A 43 10.97 5.22 -21.80
CA LEU A 43 10.35 4.69 -20.59
C LEU A 43 9.78 3.30 -20.90
N ASP A 44 10.43 2.23 -20.46
CA ASP A 44 9.91 0.90 -20.76
C ASP A 44 8.57 0.67 -20.05
N ALA A 45 7.66 -0.04 -20.73
CA ALA A 45 6.28 -0.33 -20.30
C ALA A 45 5.33 0.87 -20.11
N TRP A 46 5.82 2.10 -20.12
CA TRP A 46 4.99 3.31 -20.07
C TRP A 46 4.84 3.94 -21.46
N GLN A 47 3.66 4.50 -21.71
CA GLN A 47 3.36 5.25 -22.92
C GLN A 47 3.41 6.75 -22.61
N LYS A 48 3.74 7.55 -23.62
CA LYS A 48 3.75 9.01 -23.54
C LYS A 48 2.54 9.55 -24.31
N THR A 49 2.01 10.68 -23.87
CA THR A 49 0.94 11.36 -24.61
C THR A 49 1.40 11.72 -26.02
N ALA A 50 0.46 11.71 -26.97
CA ALA A 50 0.76 12.08 -28.35
C ALA A 50 1.11 13.57 -28.45
N LYS A 51 2.00 13.91 -29.38
CA LYS A 51 2.37 15.29 -29.64
C LYS A 51 1.15 16.11 -30.04
N PRO A 52 0.82 17.19 -29.31
CA PRO A 52 -0.30 18.04 -29.68
C PRO A 52 0.05 18.92 -30.89
N VAL A 53 -0.98 19.42 -31.57
CA VAL A 53 -0.82 20.23 -32.78
C VAL A 53 -0.10 21.56 -32.51
N TRP A 54 -0.25 22.12 -31.31
CA TRP A 54 0.37 23.39 -30.94
C TRP A 54 1.88 23.27 -30.68
N PHE A 55 2.41 22.07 -30.39
CA PHE A 55 3.82 21.89 -30.10
C PHE A 55 4.63 21.84 -31.40
N VAL A 56 5.45 22.86 -31.60
CA VAL A 56 6.37 22.99 -32.72
C VAL A 56 7.73 22.45 -32.29
N GLU A 57 8.14 21.35 -32.92
CA GLU A 57 9.46 20.78 -32.74
C GLU A 57 10.49 21.60 -33.51
N ASP A 58 11.65 21.85 -32.89
CA ASP A 58 12.78 22.47 -33.57
C ASP A 58 13.68 21.37 -34.15
N PRO A 59 13.73 21.20 -35.49
CA PRO A 59 14.55 20.16 -36.09
C PRO A 59 16.06 20.38 -35.89
N MET A 60 16.49 21.59 -35.51
CA MET A 60 17.89 21.91 -35.25
C MET A 60 18.27 21.76 -33.76
N ASP A 61 17.28 21.68 -32.88
CA ASP A 61 17.49 21.46 -31.44
C ASP A 61 16.90 20.11 -31.02
N PRO A 62 17.74 19.06 -30.91
CA PRO A 62 17.27 17.75 -30.52
C PRO A 62 16.71 17.74 -29.09
N THR A 63 16.96 18.75 -28.25
CA THR A 63 16.38 18.83 -26.90
C THR A 63 14.93 19.32 -26.91
N ARG A 64 14.47 19.96 -28.00
CA ARG A 64 13.11 20.51 -28.15
C ARG A 64 12.19 19.60 -28.97
N GLN A 65 12.29 18.30 -28.71
CA GLN A 65 11.41 17.28 -29.30
C GLN A 65 10.34 16.90 -28.29
N TRP A 66 9.11 16.64 -28.74
CA TRP A 66 8.02 16.23 -27.82
C TRP A 66 8.39 14.98 -27.03
N PHE A 67 9.09 14.07 -27.69
CA PHE A 67 9.61 12.85 -27.11
C PHE A 67 10.52 13.09 -25.88
N ASN A 68 11.16 14.25 -25.76
CA ASN A 68 12.11 14.55 -24.69
C ASN A 68 11.48 15.24 -23.47
N LEU A 69 10.18 15.44 -23.46
CA LEU A 69 9.44 16.13 -22.39
C LEU A 69 9.05 15.22 -21.22
N SER A 70 9.40 13.96 -21.32
CA SER A 70 9.40 13.04 -20.20
C SER A 70 10.47 12.00 -20.44
N GLY A 71 10.77 11.20 -19.44
CA GLY A 71 11.80 10.19 -19.53
C GLY A 71 12.20 9.75 -18.15
N GLN A 72 13.38 9.19 -18.04
CA GLN A 72 13.98 8.75 -16.80
C GLN A 72 15.40 9.27 -16.67
N PHE A 73 15.90 9.27 -15.44
CA PHE A 73 17.26 9.68 -15.14
C PHE A 73 17.88 8.79 -14.07
N LEU A 74 19.21 8.69 -14.10
CA LEU A 74 20.02 8.07 -13.06
C LEU A 74 20.17 9.06 -11.89
N ASN A 75 19.83 8.61 -10.69
CA ASN A 75 20.09 9.36 -9.48
C ASN A 75 21.60 9.59 -9.32
N VAL A 76 21.98 10.76 -8.82
CA VAL A 76 23.39 11.13 -8.64
C VAL A 76 24.02 10.34 -7.49
N GLY A 77 25.34 10.47 -7.28
CA GLY A 77 26.01 9.79 -6.17
C GLY A 77 25.64 10.38 -4.80
N THR A 78 25.70 9.60 -3.73
CA THR A 78 25.29 10.00 -2.36
C THR A 78 26.01 11.21 -1.77
N ASN A 79 27.14 11.63 -2.36
CA ASN A 79 27.89 12.82 -1.94
C ASN A 79 27.50 14.08 -2.71
N ASP A 80 26.65 13.95 -3.73
CA ASP A 80 26.15 15.05 -4.52
C ASP A 80 24.98 15.74 -3.79
N PRO A 81 24.98 17.07 -3.68
CA PRO A 81 23.89 17.81 -3.03
C PRO A 81 22.55 17.69 -3.77
N ALA A 82 22.47 17.11 -4.96
CA ALA A 82 21.22 16.78 -5.66
C ALA A 82 20.78 15.32 -5.49
N TYR A 83 21.45 14.54 -4.62
CA TYR A 83 21.09 13.15 -4.37
C TYR A 83 19.71 13.04 -3.75
N ILE A 84 18.80 12.32 -4.42
CA ILE A 84 17.48 12.00 -3.88
C ILE A 84 17.61 10.76 -3.00
N ASP A 85 17.34 10.90 -1.71
CA ASP A 85 17.70 9.90 -0.71
C ASP A 85 16.75 8.68 -0.63
N ASN A 86 15.57 8.78 -1.23
CA ASN A 86 14.49 7.81 -1.12
C ASN A 86 13.99 7.25 -2.48
N ILE A 87 14.81 7.32 -3.53
CA ILE A 87 14.54 6.63 -4.80
C ILE A 87 14.52 5.10 -4.60
N HIS A 88 13.54 4.43 -5.21
CA HIS A 88 13.43 2.98 -5.27
C HIS A 88 14.28 2.40 -6.39
N GLY A 89 15.55 2.14 -6.06
CA GLY A 89 16.53 1.60 -6.99
C GLY A 89 17.63 2.62 -7.25
N SER A 90 17.86 2.96 -8.51
CA SER A 90 18.90 3.89 -8.94
C SER A 90 18.41 4.99 -9.87
N GLN A 91 17.17 4.90 -10.35
CA GLN A 91 16.62 5.79 -11.36
C GLN A 91 15.25 6.31 -10.94
N ALA A 92 14.82 7.41 -11.55
CA ALA A 92 13.48 7.95 -11.40
C ALA A 92 13.00 8.51 -12.75
N ALA A 93 11.72 8.80 -12.89
CA ALA A 93 11.17 9.48 -14.05
C ALA A 93 11.18 11.00 -13.87
N PHE A 94 11.30 11.71 -14.99
CA PHE A 94 11.00 13.15 -15.07
C PHE A 94 9.80 13.38 -15.99
N LEU A 95 9.00 14.41 -15.68
CA LEU A 95 7.86 14.86 -16.48
C LEU A 95 7.85 16.39 -16.54
N PHE A 96 8.03 16.97 -17.73
CA PHE A 96 7.98 18.42 -17.89
C PHE A 96 6.58 18.96 -17.57
N ALA A 97 6.56 20.08 -16.84
CA ALA A 97 5.34 20.80 -16.53
C ALA A 97 4.93 21.68 -17.73
N MET A 98 4.29 21.05 -18.73
CA MET A 98 3.73 21.72 -19.89
C MET A 98 2.35 21.15 -20.22
N PRO A 99 1.51 21.87 -21.00
CA PRO A 99 0.21 21.35 -21.41
C PRO A 99 0.37 20.03 -22.15
N ASP A 100 -0.59 19.12 -21.99
CA ASP A 100 -0.68 17.83 -22.68
C ASP A 100 0.45 16.82 -22.41
N VAL A 101 1.50 17.17 -21.66
CA VAL A 101 2.58 16.24 -21.31
C VAL A 101 2.08 15.26 -20.25
N GLY A 102 2.17 13.98 -20.55
CA GLY A 102 1.77 12.92 -19.63
C GLY A 102 2.40 11.58 -19.96
N ILE A 103 2.39 10.70 -18.97
CA ILE A 103 2.72 9.29 -19.12
C ILE A 103 1.57 8.44 -18.60
N PHE A 104 1.34 7.29 -19.22
CA PHE A 104 0.26 6.39 -18.84
C PHE A 104 0.61 4.94 -19.13
N GLN A 105 -0.07 4.04 -18.43
CA GLN A 105 0.09 2.62 -18.59
C GLN A 105 -1.23 1.90 -18.27
N GLU A 106 -1.67 0.99 -19.14
CA GLU A 106 -2.62 -0.05 -18.75
C GLU A 106 -1.84 -1.19 -18.10
N LEU A 107 -2.26 -1.66 -16.91
CA LEU A 107 -1.59 -2.74 -16.19
C LEU A 107 -1.83 -4.08 -16.89
N ARG A 108 -1.11 -4.26 -17.99
CA ARG A 108 -1.13 -5.40 -18.91
C ARG A 108 0.29 -5.64 -19.39
N TRP A 109 0.71 -6.90 -19.41
CA TRP A 109 2.03 -7.29 -19.88
C TRP A 109 1.98 -8.58 -20.72
N PRO A 110 2.89 -8.71 -21.70
CA PRO A 110 3.05 -9.94 -22.46
C PRO A 110 3.72 -11.05 -21.63
N ALA A 111 3.68 -12.28 -22.12
CA ALA A 111 4.40 -13.38 -21.50
C ALA A 111 5.91 -13.17 -21.62
N GLY A 112 6.64 -13.40 -20.52
CA GLY A 112 8.09 -13.46 -20.49
C GLY A 112 8.59 -14.90 -20.47
N ALA A 113 9.91 -15.07 -20.44
CA ALA A 113 10.53 -16.40 -20.39
C ALA A 113 10.14 -17.21 -19.14
N ASN A 114 9.92 -16.54 -18.00
CA ASN A 114 9.69 -17.18 -16.69
C ASN A 114 8.37 -16.76 -16.02
N TRP A 115 7.51 -16.00 -16.72
CA TRP A 115 6.22 -15.54 -16.19
C TRP A 115 5.16 -15.45 -17.31
N PRO A 116 3.90 -15.75 -16.98
CA PRO A 116 2.81 -15.69 -17.96
C PRO A 116 2.47 -14.24 -18.34
N ALA A 117 1.82 -14.08 -19.50
CA ALA A 117 1.12 -12.84 -19.82
C ALA A 117 0.05 -12.57 -18.76
N GLY A 118 -0.26 -11.32 -18.52
CA GLY A 118 -1.23 -10.97 -17.50
C GLY A 118 -1.75 -9.55 -17.62
N GLU A 119 -2.78 -9.29 -16.84
CA GLU A 119 -3.41 -7.99 -16.69
C GLU A 119 -4.03 -7.89 -15.31
N VAL A 120 -4.17 -6.67 -14.81
CA VAL A 120 -4.87 -6.37 -13.56
C VAL A 120 -6.18 -5.69 -13.91
N ARG A 121 -7.28 -6.15 -13.29
CA ARG A 121 -8.64 -5.66 -13.56
C ARG A 121 -9.30 -5.19 -12.27
N TYR A 122 -10.19 -4.20 -12.40
CA TYR A 122 -11.06 -3.80 -11.30
C TYR A 122 -12.01 -4.94 -10.93
N GLN A 123 -11.94 -5.43 -9.69
CA GLN A 123 -12.80 -6.50 -9.19
C GLN A 123 -13.91 -5.95 -8.30
N ALA A 124 -15.15 -6.39 -8.52
CA ALA A 124 -16.25 -6.05 -7.64
C ALA A 124 -15.96 -6.49 -6.20
N GLY A 125 -16.29 -5.63 -5.23
CA GLY A 125 -16.02 -5.83 -3.81
C GLY A 125 -14.67 -5.29 -3.34
N ARG A 126 -13.74 -4.96 -4.24
CA ARG A 126 -12.41 -4.42 -3.93
C ARG A 126 -12.36 -2.90 -4.11
N ALA A 127 -11.31 -2.28 -3.58
CA ALA A 127 -10.90 -0.92 -3.93
C ALA A 127 -9.40 -0.94 -4.25
N TYR A 128 -8.89 0.14 -4.82
CA TYR A 128 -7.50 0.21 -5.25
C TYR A 128 -6.85 1.49 -4.74
N ARG A 129 -5.66 1.37 -4.17
CA ARG A 129 -4.79 2.50 -3.82
C ARG A 129 -3.70 2.63 -4.87
N LEU A 130 -3.51 3.83 -5.39
CA LEU A 130 -2.32 4.20 -6.17
C LEU A 130 -1.45 5.10 -5.29
N SER A 131 -0.20 4.71 -5.07
CA SER A 131 0.82 5.50 -4.38
C SER A 131 1.99 5.80 -5.31
N LEU A 132 2.63 6.96 -5.13
CA LEU A 132 3.84 7.36 -5.86
C LEU A 132 4.63 8.41 -5.06
N GLY A 133 5.95 8.44 -5.26
CA GLY A 133 6.81 9.52 -4.81
C GLY A 133 6.89 10.64 -5.84
N VAL A 134 6.83 11.90 -5.40
CA VAL A 134 6.90 13.08 -6.27
C VAL A 134 7.85 14.13 -5.69
N ILE A 135 8.67 14.76 -6.53
CA ILE A 135 9.31 16.05 -6.25
C ILE A 135 8.75 17.08 -7.24
N GLY A 136 8.29 18.21 -6.71
CA GLY A 136 8.01 19.42 -7.47
C GLY A 136 9.13 20.45 -7.34
N GLY A 137 9.16 21.41 -8.25
CA GLY A 137 10.09 22.55 -8.24
C GLY A 137 11.28 22.43 -9.19
N GLY A 138 11.47 21.27 -9.84
CA GLY A 138 12.56 21.02 -10.77
C GLY A 138 12.62 22.04 -11.90
N GLY A 139 13.82 22.48 -12.27
CA GLY A 139 14.03 23.40 -13.39
C GLY A 139 13.38 24.77 -13.24
N ALA A 140 13.31 25.29 -12.01
CA ALA A 140 12.64 26.56 -11.67
C ALA A 140 11.13 26.57 -11.99
N MET A 141 10.46 25.43 -11.79
CA MET A 141 8.99 25.34 -11.91
C MET A 141 8.29 26.35 -10.99
N THR A 142 7.33 27.09 -11.55
CA THR A 142 6.61 28.13 -10.82
C THR A 142 5.73 27.55 -9.72
N ASN A 143 5.53 28.30 -8.63
CA ASN A 143 4.56 27.97 -7.58
C ASN A 143 3.13 27.89 -8.16
N GLY A 144 2.34 26.92 -7.71
CA GLY A 144 0.95 26.69 -8.13
C GLY A 144 0.78 25.78 -9.34
N VAL A 145 1.86 25.28 -9.96
CA VAL A 145 1.77 24.36 -11.11
C VAL A 145 1.14 23.03 -10.69
N PRO A 146 0.08 22.55 -11.36
CA PRO A 146 -0.60 21.31 -10.98
C PRO A 146 -0.16 20.07 -11.79
N LEU A 147 -0.16 18.93 -11.12
CA LEU A 147 0.03 17.59 -11.68
C LEU A 147 -1.18 16.73 -11.31
N ARG A 148 -1.78 16.02 -12.28
CA ARG A 148 -2.85 15.05 -12.02
C ARG A 148 -2.28 13.64 -12.02
N VAL A 149 -2.66 12.87 -11.01
CA VAL A 149 -2.44 11.43 -10.93
C VAL A 149 -3.81 10.74 -10.91
N SER A 150 -4.00 9.69 -11.71
CA SER A 150 -5.29 9.01 -11.80
C SER A 150 -5.17 7.50 -11.96
N LEU A 151 -6.10 6.78 -11.33
CA LEU A 151 -6.50 5.45 -11.76
C LEU A 151 -7.64 5.59 -12.76
N TYR A 152 -7.55 4.92 -13.91
CA TYR A 152 -8.53 5.02 -14.99
C TYR A 152 -8.92 3.64 -15.55
N TYR A 153 -9.93 3.61 -16.40
CA TYR A 153 -10.22 2.49 -17.31
C TYR A 153 -10.39 3.01 -18.75
N VAL A 154 -10.23 2.13 -19.74
CA VAL A 154 -10.50 2.45 -21.13
C VAL A 154 -11.94 2.11 -21.48
N ASP A 155 -12.72 3.10 -21.94
CA ASP A 155 -14.11 2.90 -22.35
C ASP A 155 -14.23 2.27 -23.76
N GLY A 156 -15.46 2.02 -24.22
CA GLY A 156 -15.71 1.43 -25.54
C GLY A 156 -15.27 2.30 -26.74
N ASN A 157 -14.98 3.58 -26.50
CA ASN A 157 -14.52 4.55 -27.50
C ASN A 157 -13.00 4.78 -27.43
N SER A 158 -12.28 3.97 -26.64
CA SER A 158 -10.84 4.13 -26.38
C SER A 158 -10.47 5.40 -25.60
N ASN A 159 -11.43 6.01 -24.88
CA ASN A 159 -11.13 7.11 -23.98
C ASN A 159 -10.61 6.57 -22.65
N ARG A 160 -9.62 7.26 -22.07
CA ARG A 160 -9.21 7.04 -20.68
C ARG A 160 -10.19 7.79 -19.77
N VAL A 161 -10.97 7.05 -19.01
CA VAL A 161 -11.97 7.60 -18.08
C VAL A 161 -11.46 7.42 -16.65
N PRO A 162 -11.18 8.51 -15.91
CA PRO A 162 -10.74 8.42 -14.53
C PRO A 162 -11.78 7.75 -13.63
N VAL A 163 -11.32 6.84 -12.78
CA VAL A 163 -12.08 6.25 -11.67
C VAL A 163 -11.85 7.05 -10.39
N SER A 164 -10.61 7.45 -10.14
CA SER A 164 -10.24 8.33 -9.05
C SER A 164 -9.01 9.15 -9.45
N SER A 165 -8.95 10.40 -8.98
CA SER A 165 -7.89 11.34 -9.34
C SER A 165 -7.46 12.17 -8.14
N LEU A 166 -6.18 12.49 -8.11
CA LEU A 166 -5.57 13.45 -7.19
C LEU A 166 -4.89 14.55 -8.02
N VAL A 167 -5.02 15.79 -7.57
CA VAL A 167 -4.25 16.92 -8.09
C VAL A 167 -3.22 17.30 -7.04
N ILE A 168 -1.95 17.23 -7.44
CA ILE A 168 -0.80 17.65 -6.65
C ILE A 168 -0.40 19.04 -7.14
N THR A 169 -0.24 19.98 -6.24
CA THR A 169 0.15 21.36 -6.58
C THR A 169 1.57 21.62 -6.11
N ASN A 170 2.41 22.15 -7.01
CA ASN A 170 3.77 22.55 -6.66
C ASN A 170 3.71 23.77 -5.75
N THR A 171 3.97 23.59 -4.47
CA THR A 171 4.14 24.73 -3.55
C THR A 171 5.33 24.51 -2.62
N PRO A 172 5.96 25.59 -2.10
CA PRO A 172 7.06 25.47 -1.13
C PRO A 172 6.66 24.73 0.15
N GLU A 173 5.38 24.74 0.50
CA GLU A 173 4.81 24.05 1.65
C GLU A 173 4.79 22.54 1.46
N VAL A 174 4.49 22.09 0.23
CA VAL A 174 4.44 20.66 -0.12
C VAL A 174 5.84 20.12 -0.43
N PHE A 175 6.62 20.88 -1.20
CA PHE A 175 7.95 20.49 -1.67
C PHE A 175 9.03 21.39 -1.06
N SER A 176 9.27 21.24 0.24
CA SER A 176 10.29 22.00 0.97
C SER A 176 11.71 21.41 0.83
N ASN A 177 11.82 20.17 0.36
CA ASN A 177 13.08 19.46 0.14
C ASN A 177 13.10 18.88 -1.28
N MET A 178 14.03 19.34 -2.12
CA MET A 178 14.17 18.87 -3.50
C MET A 178 14.94 17.54 -3.62
N ASN A 179 15.41 16.98 -2.51
CA ASN A 179 16.18 15.74 -2.44
C ASN A 179 15.40 14.59 -1.78
N HIS A 180 14.10 14.74 -1.63
CA HIS A 180 13.25 13.73 -1.00
C HIS A 180 11.89 13.70 -1.69
N LEU A 181 11.53 12.55 -2.25
CA LEU A 181 10.21 12.31 -2.82
C LEU A 181 9.15 12.38 -1.72
N VAL A 182 8.13 13.21 -1.91
CA VAL A 182 6.94 13.24 -1.08
C VAL A 182 5.99 12.16 -1.58
N GLU A 183 5.56 11.25 -0.70
CA GLU A 183 4.59 10.22 -1.07
C GLU A 183 3.17 10.80 -1.15
N PHE A 184 2.52 10.56 -2.27
CA PHE A 184 1.10 10.82 -2.48
C PHE A 184 0.35 9.52 -2.70
N SER A 185 -0.92 9.49 -2.32
CA SER A 185 -1.79 8.38 -2.68
C SER A 185 -3.21 8.82 -3.00
N LEU A 186 -3.91 8.01 -3.79
CA LEU A 186 -5.34 8.12 -4.03
C LEU A 186 -5.97 6.75 -3.92
N VAL A 187 -7.25 6.72 -3.55
CA VAL A 187 -8.03 5.49 -3.38
C VAL A 187 -9.26 5.54 -4.28
N THR A 188 -9.59 4.42 -4.93
CA THR A 188 -10.85 4.28 -5.66
C THR A 188 -12.01 4.02 -4.70
N PRO A 189 -13.24 4.37 -5.07
CA PRO A 189 -14.42 3.78 -4.43
C PRO A 189 -14.37 2.25 -4.45
N LYS A 190 -15.14 1.63 -3.56
CA LYS A 190 -15.40 0.19 -3.62
C LYS A 190 -16.09 -0.12 -4.95
N VAL A 191 -15.48 -0.98 -5.75
CA VAL A 191 -16.02 -1.39 -7.05
C VAL A 191 -17.30 -2.20 -6.84
N THR A 192 -18.36 -1.84 -7.53
CA THR A 192 -19.62 -2.59 -7.62
C THR A 192 -19.71 -3.32 -8.95
N ALA A 193 -20.58 -4.33 -9.06
CA ALA A 193 -20.79 -5.04 -10.32
C ALA A 193 -21.46 -4.17 -11.40
N GLN A 194 -22.00 -3.01 -11.02
CA GLN A 194 -22.70 -2.07 -11.90
C GLN A 194 -21.78 -0.96 -12.40
N ASP A 195 -20.59 -0.80 -11.82
CA ASP A 195 -19.67 0.24 -12.22
C ASP A 195 -19.19 0.01 -13.66
N PRO A 196 -19.07 1.06 -14.49
CA PRO A 196 -18.64 0.90 -15.88
C PRO A 196 -17.18 0.41 -16.02
N TRP A 197 -16.38 0.58 -14.96
CA TRP A 197 -15.01 0.09 -14.88
C TRP A 197 -14.90 -1.34 -14.32
N ALA A 198 -15.98 -1.93 -13.81
CA ALA A 198 -15.96 -3.29 -13.26
C ALA A 198 -15.48 -4.31 -14.32
N GLY A 199 -14.49 -5.12 -13.97
CA GLY A 199 -13.85 -6.08 -14.86
C GLY A 199 -12.97 -5.46 -15.95
N LYS A 200 -12.82 -4.13 -16.03
CA LYS A 200 -11.90 -3.47 -16.97
C LYS A 200 -10.47 -3.48 -16.45
N VAL A 201 -9.51 -3.39 -17.36
CA VAL A 201 -8.09 -3.27 -16.98
C VAL A 201 -7.86 -1.95 -16.27
N ILE A 202 -7.06 -2.02 -15.20
CA ILE A 202 -6.65 -0.84 -14.45
C ILE A 202 -5.61 -0.08 -15.26
N GLY A 203 -5.83 1.22 -15.46
CA GLY A 203 -4.86 2.14 -16.01
C GLY A 203 -4.32 3.10 -14.95
N VAL A 204 -3.06 3.49 -15.08
CA VAL A 204 -2.41 4.56 -14.30
C VAL A 204 -2.03 5.68 -15.26
N GLU A 205 -2.42 6.91 -14.94
CA GLU A 205 -2.06 8.11 -15.71
C GLU A 205 -1.47 9.19 -14.79
N ILE A 206 -0.36 9.79 -15.22
CA ILE A 206 0.24 10.96 -14.61
C ILE A 206 0.35 12.03 -15.70
N PHE A 207 -0.25 13.18 -15.47
CA PHE A 207 -0.50 14.18 -16.50
C PHE A 207 -0.28 15.59 -15.96
N SER A 208 0.56 16.38 -16.63
CA SER A 208 0.77 17.78 -16.30
C SER A 208 -0.49 18.58 -16.60
N LEU A 209 -0.99 19.29 -15.58
CA LEU A 209 -2.10 20.24 -15.73
C LEU A 209 -1.60 21.68 -15.91
N ALA A 210 -0.30 21.88 -16.17
CA ALA A 210 0.23 23.19 -16.51
C ALA A 210 -0.45 23.72 -17.78
N ASP A 211 -0.71 25.02 -17.81
CA ASP A 211 -1.20 25.76 -18.96
C ASP A 211 -0.10 26.72 -19.48
N PHE A 212 -0.39 27.46 -20.55
CA PHE A 212 0.58 28.39 -21.14
C PHE A 212 0.99 29.54 -20.22
N SER A 213 0.25 29.81 -19.14
CA SER A 213 0.56 30.87 -18.17
C SER A 213 1.53 30.43 -17.07
N ASN A 214 1.61 29.13 -16.79
CA ASN A 214 2.43 28.58 -15.70
C ASN A 214 3.36 27.42 -16.11
N MET A 215 3.40 27.05 -17.39
CA MET A 215 4.32 26.01 -17.88
C MET A 215 5.79 26.36 -17.69
N GLY A 216 6.61 25.33 -17.46
CA GLY A 216 8.06 25.43 -17.24
C GLY A 216 8.53 24.57 -16.08
N GLY A 217 9.78 24.10 -16.15
CA GLY A 217 10.33 23.17 -15.17
C GLY A 217 9.80 21.74 -15.33
N TYR A 218 9.98 20.90 -14.31
CA TYR A 218 9.62 19.49 -14.33
C TYR A 218 9.29 18.93 -12.94
N TRP A 219 8.62 17.79 -12.96
CA TRP A 219 8.34 16.91 -11.84
C TRP A 219 9.28 15.71 -11.90
N ASP A 220 9.78 15.26 -10.74
CA ASP A 220 10.41 13.96 -10.62
C ASP A 220 9.44 12.97 -9.96
N LEU A 221 9.41 11.74 -10.46
CA LEU A 221 8.42 10.71 -10.12
C LEU A 221 9.13 9.39 -9.89
N ASP A 222 8.74 8.65 -8.86
CA ASP A 222 9.27 7.31 -8.64
C ASP A 222 8.31 6.42 -7.83
N ASN A 223 8.60 5.12 -7.81
CA ASN A 223 8.01 4.16 -6.89
C ASN A 223 6.48 4.09 -6.98
N ILE A 224 5.97 4.03 -8.22
CA ILE A 224 4.54 3.91 -8.50
C ILE A 224 4.07 2.51 -8.14
N ARG A 225 3.12 2.45 -7.21
CA ARG A 225 2.55 1.22 -6.68
C ARG A 225 1.04 1.25 -6.80
N VAL A 226 0.46 0.11 -7.15
CA VAL A 226 -0.98 -0.09 -7.06
C VAL A 226 -1.22 -1.26 -6.12
N ASP A 227 -2.05 -1.05 -5.11
CA ASP A 227 -2.46 -2.07 -4.16
C ASP A 227 -3.97 -2.29 -4.27
N GLU A 228 -4.39 -3.54 -4.36
CA GLU A 228 -5.75 -3.96 -4.07
C GLU A 228 -5.98 -3.92 -2.55
N ILE A 229 -7.00 -3.18 -2.15
CA ILE A 229 -7.33 -2.97 -0.75
C ILE A 229 -8.76 -3.41 -0.47
N ILE A 230 -9.02 -3.72 0.80
CA ILE A 230 -10.35 -3.78 1.35
C ILE A 230 -10.65 -2.39 1.91
N PRO A 231 -11.61 -1.63 1.35
CA PRO A 231 -11.85 -0.28 1.79
C PRO A 231 -12.33 -0.28 3.23
N VAL A 232 -11.57 0.41 4.09
CA VAL A 232 -11.93 0.67 5.48
C VAL A 232 -12.65 2.03 5.51
N PRO A 233 -13.95 2.07 5.83
CA PRO A 233 -14.69 3.33 5.87
C PRO A 233 -14.04 4.29 6.87
N ASN A 234 -13.79 5.52 6.42
CA ASN A 234 -13.17 6.56 7.24
C ASN A 234 -11.86 6.10 7.92
N GLY A 235 -11.03 5.31 7.21
CA GLY A 235 -9.79 4.76 7.74
C GLY A 235 -8.69 5.79 8.03
N SER A 236 -8.72 6.94 7.36
CA SER A 236 -7.86 8.11 7.64
C SER A 236 -8.55 9.18 8.48
N PHE A 237 -9.77 8.92 8.98
CA PHE A 237 -10.46 9.81 9.93
C PHE A 237 -10.74 11.25 9.45
N GLU A 238 -10.81 11.46 8.14
CA GLU A 238 -11.18 12.75 7.51
C GLU A 238 -12.69 13.07 7.65
N SER A 239 -13.46 12.24 8.35
CA SER A 239 -14.89 12.44 8.58
C SER A 239 -15.31 12.25 10.05
N PRO A 240 -16.09 13.18 10.63
CA PRO A 240 -16.44 14.49 10.06
C PRO A 240 -15.20 15.41 9.98
N PRO A 241 -15.19 16.38 9.04
CA PRO A 241 -14.23 17.47 9.11
C PRO A 241 -14.46 18.29 10.39
N THR A 242 -13.39 18.62 11.09
CA THR A 242 -13.39 19.43 12.31
C THR A 242 -12.45 20.62 12.15
N PRO A 243 -12.82 21.82 12.66
CA PRO A 243 -11.90 22.96 12.69
C PRO A 243 -10.84 22.83 13.80
N PHE A 244 -11.01 21.90 14.74
CA PHE A 244 -10.06 21.69 15.83
C PHE A 244 -10.15 20.28 16.41
N VAL A 245 -11.20 19.97 17.18
CA VAL A 245 -11.46 18.66 17.77
C VAL A 245 -12.94 18.31 17.69
N ASP A 246 -13.28 17.04 17.46
CA ASP A 246 -14.64 16.51 17.55
C ASP A 246 -14.61 15.11 18.19
N VAL A 247 -15.57 14.81 19.06
CA VAL A 247 -15.69 13.49 19.69
C VAL A 247 -16.44 12.50 18.79
N VAL A 248 -17.12 12.95 17.74
CA VAL A 248 -17.76 12.07 16.77
C VAL A 248 -16.71 11.56 15.77
N ILE A 249 -16.66 10.25 15.58
CA ILE A 249 -15.78 9.60 14.60
C ILE A 249 -16.69 8.82 13.66
N ALA A 250 -16.89 9.32 12.43
CA ALA A 250 -17.92 8.79 11.54
C ALA A 250 -17.68 7.30 11.25
N GLY A 251 -18.72 6.48 11.44
CA GLY A 251 -18.70 5.04 11.18
C GLY A 251 -17.93 4.16 12.19
N TRP A 252 -17.19 4.72 13.15
CA TRP A 252 -16.44 3.95 14.14
C TRP A 252 -17.19 3.90 15.49
N GLU A 253 -17.37 2.69 16.01
CA GLU A 253 -18.00 2.47 17.32
C GLU A 253 -16.99 2.64 18.44
N LYS A 254 -17.32 3.43 19.45
CA LYS A 254 -16.54 3.55 20.69
C LYS A 254 -16.82 2.38 21.62
N THR A 255 -15.80 1.91 22.35
CA THR A 255 -16.02 0.92 23.41
C THR A 255 -17.00 1.45 24.47
N PRO A 256 -17.84 0.59 25.06
CA PRO A 256 -18.78 1.02 26.10
C PRO A 256 -18.02 1.48 27.35
N LYS A 257 -18.59 2.46 28.06
CA LYS A 257 -18.03 2.92 29.34
C LYS A 257 -18.00 1.76 30.35
N PRO A 258 -16.84 1.41 30.92
CA PRO A 258 -16.77 0.41 31.97
C PRO A 258 -17.30 0.96 33.30
N LEU A 259 -17.79 0.08 34.16
CA LEU A 259 -18.40 0.47 35.44
C LEU A 259 -17.46 1.24 36.36
N TRP A 260 -16.15 0.99 36.27
CA TRP A 260 -15.15 1.61 37.14
C TRP A 260 -14.81 3.06 36.74
N PHE A 261 -15.16 3.50 35.52
CA PHE A 261 -14.78 4.82 35.05
C PHE A 261 -15.70 5.91 35.64
N ASP A 262 -15.13 6.76 36.50
CA ASP A 262 -15.81 7.90 37.12
C ASP A 262 -15.69 9.16 36.25
N GLU A 263 -16.82 9.55 35.64
CA GLU A 263 -16.91 10.77 34.82
C GLU A 263 -16.91 12.07 35.65
N GLY A 264 -16.94 11.97 36.98
CA GLY A 264 -16.78 13.11 37.89
C GLY A 264 -15.36 13.67 37.97
N GLN A 265 -14.36 12.95 37.42
CA GLN A 265 -12.93 13.31 37.49
C GLN A 265 -12.44 14.18 36.32
N GLY A 266 -13.36 14.79 35.55
CA GLY A 266 -13.03 15.84 34.58
C GLY A 266 -13.10 15.45 33.10
N PHE A 267 -13.24 14.18 32.76
CA PHE A 267 -13.48 13.71 31.40
C PHE A 267 -14.68 12.77 31.35
N LEU A 268 -15.51 12.93 30.31
CA LEU A 268 -16.52 11.93 29.96
C LEU A 268 -15.85 10.78 29.20
N TRP A 269 -16.35 9.55 29.34
CA TRP A 269 -15.84 8.40 28.58
C TRP A 269 -15.88 8.67 27.08
N ALA A 270 -16.95 9.35 26.65
CA ALA A 270 -17.16 9.82 25.29
C ALA A 270 -16.02 10.69 24.72
N GLN A 271 -15.25 11.36 25.57
CA GLN A 271 -14.18 12.30 25.18
C GLN A 271 -12.80 11.64 25.10
N LEU A 272 -12.67 10.38 25.54
CA LEU A 272 -11.39 9.67 25.56
C LEU A 272 -10.92 9.21 24.17
N THR A 273 -11.76 9.42 23.15
CA THR A 273 -11.41 9.31 21.74
C THR A 273 -12.09 10.43 20.95
N GLY A 274 -11.52 10.80 19.81
CA GLY A 274 -12.12 11.77 18.89
C GLY A 274 -11.15 12.11 17.75
N VAL A 275 -11.59 12.94 16.81
CA VAL A 275 -10.80 13.43 15.67
C VAL A 275 -10.25 14.82 15.93
N PHE A 276 -9.01 15.08 15.54
CA PHE A 276 -8.41 16.42 15.61
C PHE A 276 -7.89 16.88 14.24
N LEU A 277 -7.88 18.19 14.03
CA LEU A 277 -7.28 18.82 12.86
C LEU A 277 -5.76 18.91 13.03
N ASN A 278 -5.02 18.40 12.04
CA ASN A 278 -3.61 18.68 11.88
C ASN A 278 -3.44 20.12 11.36
N PRO A 279 -2.75 21.01 12.09
CA PRO A 279 -2.55 22.38 11.65
C PRO A 279 -1.84 22.47 10.30
N ALA A 280 -1.89 23.65 9.65
CA ALA A 280 -1.13 23.90 8.43
C ALA A 280 0.37 23.59 8.63
N VAL A 281 1.05 23.12 7.58
CA VAL A 281 2.45 22.64 7.63
C VAL A 281 3.46 23.68 8.16
N THR A 282 3.11 24.97 8.13
CA THR A 282 3.93 26.08 8.67
C THR A 282 3.83 26.22 10.19
N ASN A 283 2.90 25.52 10.83
CA ASN A 283 2.71 25.53 12.27
C ASN A 283 3.70 24.58 12.95
N ALA A 284 4.33 25.02 14.04
CA ALA A 284 5.26 24.20 14.82
C ALA A 284 4.62 22.95 15.44
N GLU A 285 3.30 22.93 15.59
CA GLU A 285 2.51 21.79 16.07
C GLU A 285 2.02 20.85 14.95
N HIS A 286 2.35 21.15 13.68
CA HIS A 286 2.01 20.26 12.57
C HIS A 286 2.70 18.91 12.74
N THR A 287 1.91 17.83 12.70
CA THR A 287 2.45 16.48 12.68
C THR A 287 2.66 16.07 11.23
N PRO A 288 3.91 15.87 10.79
CA PRO A 288 4.18 15.44 9.41
C PRO A 288 3.62 14.01 9.18
N ASN A 289 3.65 13.56 7.93
CA ASN A 289 3.33 12.19 7.50
C ASN A 289 1.95 11.62 7.88
N MET A 290 0.98 12.49 8.21
CA MET A 290 -0.44 12.15 8.30
C MET A 290 -1.08 11.93 6.92
N ASP A 291 -2.08 11.06 6.85
CA ASP A 291 -2.89 10.81 5.65
C ASP A 291 -4.11 11.74 5.63
N GLY A 292 -3.95 12.89 5.00
CA GLY A 292 -4.98 13.92 4.96
C GLY A 292 -4.70 15.03 5.98
N SER A 293 -5.78 15.56 6.56
CA SER A 293 -5.74 16.74 7.43
C SER A 293 -6.11 16.43 8.87
N GLN A 294 -6.50 15.20 9.20
CA GLN A 294 -6.98 14.83 10.52
C GLN A 294 -6.46 13.46 10.95
N ALA A 295 -6.48 13.22 12.26
CA ALA A 295 -6.25 11.91 12.85
C ALA A 295 -7.16 11.78 14.07
N ILE A 296 -7.20 10.59 14.67
CA ILE A 296 -7.86 10.42 15.97
C ILE A 296 -6.86 10.48 17.11
N TRP A 297 -7.31 10.92 18.28
CA TRP A 297 -6.66 10.59 19.54
C TRP A 297 -7.36 9.41 20.23
N LEU A 298 -6.61 8.62 20.98
CA LEU A 298 -7.08 7.52 21.81
C LEU A 298 -6.32 7.56 23.14
N PHE A 299 -7.03 7.89 24.22
CA PHE A 299 -6.43 8.00 25.54
C PHE A 299 -5.86 6.67 26.02
N ALA A 300 -4.66 6.71 26.61
CA ALA A 300 -4.03 5.57 27.27
C ALA A 300 -4.69 5.32 28.64
N VAL A 301 -5.93 4.88 28.59
CA VAL A 301 -6.81 4.53 29.70
C VAL A 301 -7.31 3.11 29.46
N PRO A 302 -7.36 2.21 30.46
CA PRO A 302 -7.80 0.84 30.22
C PRO A 302 -9.14 0.78 29.49
N GLU A 303 -9.28 -0.12 28.52
CA GLU A 303 -10.54 -0.41 27.78
C GLU A 303 -11.04 0.70 26.84
N VAL A 304 -10.40 1.86 26.78
CA VAL A 304 -10.71 2.90 25.77
C VAL A 304 -10.35 2.38 24.39
N GLY A 305 -11.29 2.43 23.45
CA GLY A 305 -11.02 1.94 22.11
C GLY A 305 -12.09 2.26 21.09
N LEU A 306 -11.81 1.83 19.87
CA LEU A 306 -12.67 1.94 18.69
C LEU A 306 -12.78 0.59 18.00
N ARG A 307 -13.93 0.37 17.38
CA ARG A 307 -14.26 -0.84 16.63
C ARG A 307 -14.95 -0.47 15.33
N MET A 308 -14.60 -1.21 14.28
CA MET A 308 -15.24 -1.15 12.98
C MET A 308 -15.60 -2.57 12.55
N ASP A 309 -16.88 -2.80 12.30
CA ASP A 309 -17.44 -4.02 11.71
C ASP A 309 -18.78 -3.65 11.05
N ARG A 310 -19.44 -4.58 10.36
CA ARG A 310 -20.71 -4.30 9.68
C ARG A 310 -21.86 -3.84 10.59
N TYR A 311 -21.80 -4.17 11.88
CA TYR A 311 -22.77 -3.81 12.91
C TYR A 311 -22.35 -2.59 13.72
N ALA A 312 -21.13 -2.06 13.51
CA ALA A 312 -20.66 -0.87 14.19
C ALA A 312 -21.64 0.29 13.99
N ARG A 313 -21.83 1.07 15.06
CA ARG A 313 -22.60 2.31 15.05
C ARG A 313 -21.77 3.39 15.73
N ASP A 314 -21.60 4.52 15.06
CA ASP A 314 -20.94 5.67 15.67
C ASP A 314 -21.80 6.31 16.78
N MET A 315 -21.30 7.39 17.40
CA MET A 315 -22.01 8.09 18.46
C MET A 315 -23.37 8.65 18.04
N MET A 316 -23.58 8.87 16.73
CA MET A 316 -24.84 9.34 16.16
C MET A 316 -25.75 8.19 15.71
N GLY A 317 -25.37 6.94 16.02
CA GLY A 317 -26.09 5.74 15.62
C GLY A 317 -25.98 5.43 14.14
N GLN A 318 -25.03 6.05 13.41
CA GLN A 318 -24.87 5.83 11.98
C GLN A 318 -23.96 4.63 11.70
N PRO A 319 -24.28 3.80 10.69
CA PRO A 319 -23.40 2.73 10.25
C PRO A 319 -22.20 3.29 9.47
N PRO A 320 -21.15 2.48 9.25
CA PRO A 320 -20.05 2.83 8.37
C PRO A 320 -20.55 3.17 6.97
N THR A 321 -20.01 4.23 6.37
CA THR A 321 -20.35 4.65 5.00
C THR A 321 -19.07 4.80 4.17
N PRO A 322 -18.88 4.01 3.10
CA PRO A 322 -19.74 2.90 2.66
C PRO A 322 -19.78 1.76 3.70
N ALA A 323 -20.74 0.84 3.56
CA ALA A 323 -20.88 -0.27 4.49
C ALA A 323 -19.65 -1.21 4.50
N PHE A 324 -19.21 -1.61 5.70
CA PHE A 324 -18.08 -2.52 5.90
C PHE A 324 -18.53 -3.98 6.03
N ASP A 325 -18.91 -4.59 4.90
CA ASP A 325 -19.47 -5.97 4.84
C ASP A 325 -18.46 -7.04 4.39
N SER A 326 -17.16 -6.78 4.48
CA SER A 326 -16.12 -7.73 4.05
C SER A 326 -16.06 -8.95 4.98
N VAL A 327 -15.72 -10.12 4.41
CA VAL A 327 -15.61 -11.39 5.15
C VAL A 327 -14.22 -12.02 5.00
N PHE A 328 -13.85 -12.90 5.93
CA PHE A 328 -12.65 -13.72 5.81
C PHE A 328 -12.84 -14.84 4.77
N GLU A 329 -12.39 -14.61 3.55
CA GLU A 329 -12.47 -15.53 2.43
C GLU A 329 -11.44 -16.66 2.56
N VAL A 330 -11.90 -17.91 2.42
CA VAL A 330 -11.01 -19.08 2.40
C VAL A 330 -9.99 -18.94 1.28
N GLY A 331 -8.72 -19.19 1.59
CA GLY A 331 -7.61 -19.07 0.65
C GLY A 331 -6.96 -17.68 0.61
N GLN A 332 -7.55 -16.67 1.25
CA GLN A 332 -6.95 -15.34 1.39
C GLN A 332 -6.14 -15.23 2.68
N ALA A 333 -5.08 -14.42 2.67
CA ALA A 333 -4.39 -13.97 3.87
C ALA A 333 -4.56 -12.45 3.97
N TYR A 334 -4.52 -11.88 5.18
CA TYR A 334 -4.82 -10.46 5.39
C TYR A 334 -3.75 -9.75 6.21
N GLU A 335 -3.53 -8.49 5.89
CA GLU A 335 -2.69 -7.57 6.65
C GLU A 335 -3.50 -6.31 6.98
N LEU A 336 -3.58 -6.00 8.28
CA LEU A 336 -4.08 -4.73 8.79
C LEU A 336 -2.87 -3.89 9.18
N THR A 337 -2.68 -2.75 8.52
CA THR A 337 -1.65 -1.75 8.87
C THR A 337 -2.32 -0.51 9.44
N VAL A 338 -1.79 0.01 10.55
CA VAL A 338 -2.30 1.21 11.20
C VAL A 338 -1.12 2.12 11.54
N ALA A 339 -1.23 3.39 11.18
CA ALA A 339 -0.23 4.38 11.54
C ALA A 339 -0.52 4.89 12.95
N VAL A 340 0.46 4.83 13.85
CA VAL A 340 0.32 5.26 15.25
C VAL A 340 1.42 6.23 15.61
N PHE A 341 1.09 7.29 16.32
CA PHE A 341 2.03 8.18 16.99
C PHE A 341 1.72 8.21 18.49
N GLY A 342 2.66 7.77 19.33
CA GLY A 342 2.52 7.80 20.78
C GLY A 342 3.25 8.98 21.41
N GLY A 343 2.69 9.53 22.49
CA GLY A 343 3.39 10.45 23.41
C GLY A 343 2.58 11.67 23.80
N GLY A 344 1.38 11.84 23.23
CA GLY A 344 0.50 12.95 23.52
C GLY A 344 0.13 13.04 25.00
N GLY A 345 0.02 14.27 25.51
CA GLY A 345 -0.47 14.54 26.88
C GLY A 345 0.40 13.99 28.02
N GLY A 346 1.70 13.81 27.80
CA GLY A 346 2.62 13.33 28.84
C GLY A 346 2.49 11.84 29.15
N MET A 347 2.15 11.03 28.14
CA MET A 347 1.97 9.59 28.29
C MET A 347 3.18 8.91 28.95
N THR A 348 2.92 7.96 29.86
CA THR A 348 3.97 7.25 30.61
C THR A 348 4.59 6.14 29.77
N ASN A 349 5.93 6.01 29.78
CA ASN A 349 6.64 4.90 29.13
C ASN A 349 6.06 3.53 29.52
N GLY A 350 5.81 2.70 28.52
CA GLY A 350 5.18 1.39 28.70
C GLY A 350 3.65 1.43 28.73
N ALA A 351 3.00 2.58 28.54
CA ALA A 351 1.60 2.62 28.11
C ALA A 351 1.43 1.84 26.80
N SER A 352 0.29 1.20 26.60
CA SER A 352 0.10 0.28 25.48
C SER A 352 -1.29 0.33 24.88
N MET A 353 -1.35 0.03 23.59
CA MET A 353 -2.58 -0.28 22.88
C MET A 353 -2.41 -1.55 22.05
N ARG A 354 -3.52 -2.11 21.64
CA ARG A 354 -3.64 -3.26 20.76
C ARG A 354 -4.31 -2.83 19.46
N ILE A 355 -3.71 -3.25 18.35
CA ILE A 355 -4.33 -3.24 17.03
C ILE A 355 -4.71 -4.69 16.74
N GLY A 356 -5.94 -4.94 16.30
CA GLY A 356 -6.42 -6.30 16.10
C GLY A 356 -7.45 -6.47 15.00
N LEU A 357 -7.49 -7.70 14.49
CA LEU A 357 -8.57 -8.21 13.67
C LEU A 357 -9.41 -9.19 14.50
N TYR A 358 -10.71 -9.11 14.36
CA TYR A 358 -11.68 -10.04 14.94
C TYR A 358 -12.68 -10.48 13.88
N TYR A 359 -13.44 -11.53 14.18
CA TYR A 359 -14.64 -11.87 13.41
C TYR A 359 -15.90 -11.66 14.24
N VAL A 360 -17.02 -11.41 13.58
CA VAL A 360 -18.33 -11.36 14.23
C VAL A 360 -19.02 -12.72 14.12
N ASP A 361 -19.38 -13.32 15.25
CA ASP A 361 -20.12 -14.59 15.29
C ASP A 361 -21.64 -14.40 15.07
N GLU A 362 -22.39 -15.50 15.11
CA GLU A 362 -23.85 -15.48 14.87
C GLU A 362 -24.64 -14.75 15.95
N ALA A 363 -24.08 -14.67 17.17
CA ALA A 363 -24.64 -13.94 18.29
C ALA A 363 -24.13 -12.49 18.33
N THR A 364 -23.47 -12.01 17.27
CA THR A 364 -22.86 -10.67 17.16
C THR A 364 -21.72 -10.41 18.13
N ASN A 365 -21.14 -11.47 18.72
CA ASN A 365 -19.94 -11.32 19.53
C ASN A 365 -18.73 -11.07 18.63
N ARG A 366 -17.80 -10.26 19.14
CA ARG A 366 -16.54 -9.91 18.47
C ARG A 366 -15.44 -10.80 19.01
N ILE A 367 -15.00 -11.76 18.20
CA ILE A 367 -14.05 -12.79 18.62
C ILE A 367 -12.67 -12.50 18.00
N PRO A 368 -11.63 -12.21 18.81
CA PRO A 368 -10.29 -11.90 18.31
C PRO A 368 -9.72 -13.00 17.43
N VAL A 369 -9.08 -12.61 16.33
CA VAL A 369 -8.37 -13.51 15.42
C VAL A 369 -6.86 -13.33 15.57
N ALA A 370 -6.37 -12.11 15.44
CA ALA A 370 -4.96 -11.77 15.57
C ALA A 370 -4.79 -10.32 16.04
N SER A 371 -3.67 -10.02 16.67
CA SER A 371 -3.37 -8.67 17.14
C SER A 371 -1.89 -8.43 17.33
N THR A 372 -1.51 -7.16 17.27
CA THR A 372 -0.17 -6.65 17.59
C THR A 372 -0.30 -5.63 18.71
N SER A 373 0.65 -5.64 19.64
CA SER A 373 0.74 -4.63 20.71
C SER A 373 1.63 -3.48 20.25
N VAL A 374 1.16 -2.26 20.47
CA VAL A 374 1.95 -1.03 20.40
C VAL A 374 2.29 -0.63 21.83
N VAL A 375 3.56 -0.41 22.11
CA VAL A 375 4.04 0.02 23.42
C VAL A 375 4.74 1.35 23.26
N TYR A 376 4.25 2.35 23.96
CA TYR A 376 4.87 3.67 23.96
C TYR A 376 6.22 3.64 24.66
N THR A 377 7.23 4.15 23.97
CA THR A 377 8.49 4.62 24.55
C THR A 377 8.91 5.90 23.84
N ASN A 378 9.54 6.82 24.57
CA ASN A 378 10.11 8.04 24.02
C ASN A 378 11.23 7.77 23.00
N GLU A 379 11.91 6.61 23.05
CA GLU A 379 12.88 6.22 22.03
C GLU A 379 12.21 5.85 20.70
N VAL A 380 11.04 5.20 20.75
CA VAL A 380 10.32 4.77 19.55
C VAL A 380 9.59 5.93 18.90
N PHE A 381 8.93 6.83 19.64
CA PHE A 381 8.10 7.87 19.04
C PHE A 381 8.78 9.24 19.08
N GLN A 382 9.20 9.72 17.90
CA GLN A 382 9.93 10.97 17.70
C GLN A 382 9.23 11.85 16.64
N ARG A 383 7.98 12.23 16.91
CA ARG A 383 7.15 13.14 16.08
C ARG A 383 6.63 12.61 14.74
N LEU A 384 6.84 11.33 14.42
CA LEU A 384 6.31 10.70 13.21
C LEU A 384 5.33 9.58 13.55
N PHE A 385 4.29 9.45 12.74
CA PHE A 385 3.47 8.24 12.70
C PHE A 385 4.31 7.05 12.25
N LYS A 386 4.11 5.91 12.92
CA LYS A 386 4.77 4.64 12.63
C LYS A 386 3.75 3.57 12.32
N ASP A 387 4.01 2.81 11.27
CA ASP A 387 3.16 1.70 10.89
C ASP A 387 3.35 0.49 11.81
N TYR A 388 2.22 -0.07 12.24
CA TYR A 388 2.14 -1.35 12.91
C TYR A 388 1.21 -2.28 12.13
N SER A 389 1.65 -3.51 11.92
CA SER A 389 0.89 -4.51 11.17
C SER A 389 0.38 -5.65 12.04
N VAL A 390 -0.81 -6.14 11.70
CA VAL A 390 -1.35 -7.43 12.12
C VAL A 390 -1.49 -8.29 10.88
N ARG A 391 -0.83 -9.45 10.87
CA ARG A 391 -0.94 -10.41 9.76
C ARG A 391 -1.65 -11.66 10.23
N ILE A 392 -2.59 -12.10 9.41
CA ILE A 392 -3.20 -13.43 9.51
C ILE A 392 -2.75 -14.24 8.29
N PRO A 393 -2.36 -15.51 8.48
CA PRO A 393 -2.01 -16.38 7.37
C PRO A 393 -3.26 -16.74 6.56
N THR A 394 -3.06 -17.56 5.52
CA THR A 394 -4.15 -18.06 4.69
C THR A 394 -5.29 -18.66 5.52
N VAL A 395 -6.49 -18.12 5.35
CA VAL A 395 -7.73 -18.60 5.97
C VAL A 395 -8.07 -19.99 5.43
N LYS A 396 -8.23 -20.95 6.34
CA LYS A 396 -8.62 -22.33 6.04
C LYS A 396 -10.13 -22.46 6.18
N ALA A 397 -10.72 -23.37 5.41
CA ALA A 397 -12.15 -23.69 5.55
C ALA A 397 -12.53 -24.19 6.96
N THR A 398 -11.57 -24.68 7.75
CA THR A 398 -11.76 -25.14 9.12
C THR A 398 -11.61 -24.04 10.17
N ASP A 399 -11.16 -22.85 9.79
CA ASP A 399 -10.99 -21.76 10.73
C ASP A 399 -12.36 -21.22 11.16
N PRO A 400 -12.59 -20.95 12.45
CA PRO A 400 -13.89 -20.50 12.94
C PRO A 400 -14.32 -19.13 12.37
N TRP A 401 -13.37 -18.34 11.90
CA TRP A 401 -13.61 -17.05 11.26
C TRP A 401 -13.86 -17.16 9.75
N ALA A 402 -13.69 -18.32 9.11
CA ALA A 402 -13.90 -18.46 7.67
C ALA A 402 -15.34 -18.12 7.26
N GLY A 403 -15.47 -17.23 6.27
CA GLY A 403 -16.75 -16.69 5.78
C GLY A 403 -17.45 -15.73 6.76
N ARG A 404 -16.85 -15.39 7.90
CA ARG A 404 -17.44 -14.48 8.89
C ARG A 404 -17.04 -13.02 8.60
N PRO A 405 -17.88 -12.03 8.99
CA PRO A 405 -17.55 -10.62 8.86
C PRO A 405 -16.23 -10.26 9.54
N ILE A 406 -15.40 -9.50 8.83
CA ILE A 406 -14.15 -8.93 9.36
C ILE A 406 -14.50 -7.74 10.26
N GLY A 407 -13.82 -7.64 11.38
CA GLY A 407 -13.81 -6.44 12.21
C GLY A 407 -12.40 -6.01 12.58
N ILE A 408 -12.24 -4.70 12.82
CA ILE A 408 -11.01 -4.03 13.23
C ILE A 408 -11.20 -3.47 14.64
N GLU A 409 -10.21 -3.67 15.51
CA GLU A 409 -10.17 -3.12 16.87
C GLU A 409 -8.89 -2.31 17.11
N LEU A 410 -9.08 -1.13 17.69
CA LEU A 410 -8.03 -0.27 18.24
C LEU A 410 -8.34 -0.08 19.72
N LEU A 411 -7.54 -0.64 20.63
CA LEU A 411 -7.89 -0.71 22.05
C LEU A 411 -6.71 -0.38 22.94
N SER A 412 -6.84 0.59 23.84
CA SER A 412 -5.89 0.80 24.91
C SER A 412 -5.87 -0.41 25.85
N THR A 413 -4.67 -0.98 26.01
CA THR A 413 -4.35 -2.06 26.94
C THR A 413 -3.51 -1.54 28.11
N THR A 414 -3.45 -0.23 28.28
CA THR A 414 -2.69 0.44 29.33
C THR A 414 -3.22 0.02 30.70
N GLY A 415 -2.33 -0.37 31.60
CA GLY A 415 -2.67 -0.67 32.99
C GLY A 415 -2.97 0.60 33.79
N PHE A 416 -3.73 0.46 34.88
CA PHE A 416 -4.07 1.58 35.78
C PHE A 416 -2.84 2.31 36.32
N ASP A 417 -1.70 1.63 36.45
CA ASP A 417 -0.42 2.19 36.91
C ASP A 417 0.22 3.18 35.92
N ARG A 418 -0.24 3.19 34.67
CA ARG A 418 0.32 4.01 33.57
C ARG A 418 -0.75 4.83 32.85
N GLN A 419 -1.93 4.96 33.44
CA GLN A 419 -3.03 5.70 32.86
C GLN A 419 -2.66 7.18 32.66
N GLY A 420 -2.95 7.71 31.47
CA GLY A 420 -2.75 9.12 31.14
C GLY A 420 -2.03 9.32 29.80
N GLY A 421 -2.25 10.48 29.19
CA GLY A 421 -1.81 10.76 27.81
C GLY A 421 -2.63 10.01 26.77
N PHE A 422 -2.18 10.05 25.50
CA PHE A 422 -2.88 9.46 24.37
C PHE A 422 -1.97 9.02 23.23
N PHE A 423 -2.48 8.10 22.43
CA PHE A 423 -1.99 7.74 21.11
C PHE A 423 -2.77 8.52 20.06
N ASP A 424 -2.08 9.07 19.07
CA ASP A 424 -2.68 9.52 17.82
C ASP A 424 -2.65 8.37 16.82
N ILE A 425 -3.73 8.19 16.07
CA ILE A 425 -3.89 7.06 15.14
C ILE A 425 -4.43 7.59 13.81
N ASP A 426 -3.88 7.07 12.72
CA ASP A 426 -4.25 7.48 11.37
C ASP A 426 -4.08 6.31 10.37
N ASN A 427 -4.62 6.49 9.17
CA ASN A 427 -4.39 5.69 7.97
C ASN A 427 -4.53 4.19 8.24
N VAL A 428 -5.71 3.76 8.67
CA VAL A 428 -6.06 2.34 8.85
C VAL A 428 -6.25 1.68 7.48
N ARG A 429 -5.42 0.69 7.18
CA ARG A 429 -5.36 0.00 5.88
C ARG A 429 -5.57 -1.50 6.06
N LEU A 430 -6.50 -2.08 5.30
CA LEU A 430 -6.71 -3.52 5.25
C LEU A 430 -6.44 -4.01 3.83
N THR A 431 -5.50 -4.95 3.68
CA THR A 431 -5.16 -5.56 2.40
C THR A 431 -5.21 -7.07 2.50
N THR A 432 -5.33 -7.74 1.35
CA THR A 432 -4.91 -9.13 1.23
C THR A 432 -3.39 -9.18 1.07
N TRP A 433 -2.77 -10.29 1.40
CA TRP A 433 -1.35 -10.51 1.08
C TRP A 433 -1.12 -11.95 0.65
N GLN A 434 -0.04 -12.17 -0.08
CA GLN A 434 0.37 -13.46 -0.58
C GLN A 434 1.57 -13.98 0.21
N GLU A 435 1.32 -15.05 0.96
CA GLU A 435 2.38 -15.79 1.63
C GLU A 435 3.33 -16.43 0.61
N LEU A 436 4.63 -16.44 0.93
CA LEU A 436 5.62 -17.14 0.12
C LEU A 436 5.37 -18.65 0.22
N GLN A 437 4.88 -19.23 -0.86
CA GLN A 437 4.56 -20.65 -0.95
C GLN A 437 5.14 -21.25 -2.23
N SER A 438 5.38 -22.55 -2.22
CA SER A 438 5.80 -23.29 -3.42
C SER A 438 4.92 -24.52 -3.63
N THR A 439 4.70 -24.88 -4.89
CA THR A 439 4.03 -26.13 -5.22
C THR A 439 4.97 -27.32 -5.01
N ALA A 440 4.40 -28.52 -5.00
CA ALA A 440 5.19 -29.73 -5.20
C ALA A 440 5.98 -29.60 -6.53
N PRO A 441 7.24 -30.05 -6.55
CA PRO A 441 8.03 -30.00 -7.77
C PRO A 441 7.50 -30.96 -8.83
N ALA A 442 7.66 -30.58 -10.09
CA ALA A 442 7.35 -31.41 -11.25
C ALA A 442 8.57 -31.52 -12.17
N VAL A 443 8.73 -32.66 -12.84
CA VAL A 443 9.73 -32.81 -13.91
C VAL A 443 9.02 -32.77 -15.25
N SER A 444 9.36 -31.79 -16.09
CA SER A 444 8.79 -31.63 -17.43
C SER A 444 9.88 -31.16 -18.39
N GLY A 445 9.96 -31.76 -19.58
CA GLY A 445 10.93 -31.36 -20.61
C GLY A 445 12.41 -31.44 -20.17
N GLY A 446 12.75 -32.35 -19.26
CA GLY A 446 14.11 -32.45 -18.70
C GLY A 446 14.47 -31.37 -17.67
N GLN A 447 13.50 -30.55 -17.26
CA GLN A 447 13.65 -29.54 -16.20
C GLN A 447 12.88 -29.98 -14.96
N PHE A 448 13.48 -29.74 -13.80
CA PHE A 448 12.80 -29.73 -12.52
C PHE A 448 12.19 -28.34 -12.31
N GLN A 449 10.88 -28.27 -12.09
CA GLN A 449 10.12 -27.03 -12.03
C GLN A 449 9.37 -26.93 -10.71
N VAL A 450 9.37 -25.74 -10.14
CA VAL A 450 8.56 -25.39 -8.96
C VAL A 450 7.84 -24.09 -9.25
N VAL A 451 6.53 -24.07 -9.03
CA VAL A 451 5.76 -22.83 -9.04
C VAL A 451 5.90 -22.19 -7.67
N VAL A 452 6.35 -20.95 -7.65
CA VAL A 452 6.51 -20.14 -6.45
C VAL A 452 5.46 -19.03 -6.47
N ARG A 453 4.77 -18.87 -5.36
CA ARG A 453 3.75 -17.85 -5.10
C ARG A 453 4.28 -16.91 -4.03
N SER A 454 4.20 -15.61 -4.27
CA SER A 454 4.68 -14.54 -3.38
C SER A 454 4.08 -13.21 -3.83
N GLU A 455 4.38 -12.10 -3.15
CA GLU A 455 3.86 -10.80 -3.61
C GLU A 455 4.40 -10.45 -5.00
N PRO A 456 3.59 -9.82 -5.88
CA PRO A 456 4.08 -9.22 -7.11
C PRO A 456 5.22 -8.22 -6.85
N GLY A 457 6.28 -8.33 -7.64
CA GLY A 457 7.52 -7.58 -7.50
C GLY A 457 8.59 -8.25 -6.63
N ASP A 458 8.26 -9.28 -5.84
CA ASP A 458 9.23 -9.97 -4.98
C ASP A 458 10.40 -10.54 -5.81
N VAL A 459 11.63 -10.21 -5.41
CA VAL A 459 12.85 -10.89 -5.88
C VAL A 459 13.15 -12.04 -4.92
N LEU A 460 13.16 -13.26 -5.43
CA LEU A 460 13.32 -14.48 -4.67
C LEU A 460 14.67 -15.12 -4.95
N GLU A 461 15.34 -15.56 -3.90
CA GLU A 461 16.49 -16.47 -4.00
C GLU A 461 16.04 -17.91 -3.79
N ALA A 462 16.39 -18.76 -4.76
CA ALA A 462 16.27 -20.20 -4.66
C ALA A 462 17.54 -20.75 -4.00
N LEU A 463 17.39 -21.36 -2.84
CA LEU A 463 18.47 -21.94 -2.04
C LEU A 463 18.38 -23.47 -2.09
N THR A 464 19.51 -24.15 -2.29
CA THR A 464 19.59 -25.60 -2.27
C THR A 464 20.58 -26.13 -1.22
N THR A 465 20.30 -27.32 -0.70
CA THR A 465 21.22 -28.08 0.16
C THR A 465 21.04 -29.58 -0.03
N THR A 466 22.04 -30.39 0.26
CA THR A 466 21.90 -31.85 0.38
C THR A 466 21.59 -32.30 1.81
N GLN A 467 21.68 -31.38 2.79
CA GLN A 467 21.47 -31.65 4.21
C GLN A 467 20.37 -30.74 4.78
N LEU A 468 19.13 -31.22 4.83
CA LEU A 468 17.96 -30.44 5.27
C LEU A 468 18.12 -29.75 6.63
N ARG A 469 18.91 -30.35 7.54
CA ARG A 469 19.11 -29.82 8.90
C ARG A 469 20.23 -28.79 9.00
N SER A 470 20.93 -28.49 7.91
CA SER A 470 21.95 -27.43 7.89
C SER A 470 21.28 -26.06 8.10
N PRO A 471 21.90 -25.13 8.87
CA PRO A 471 21.41 -23.76 9.00
C PRO A 471 21.19 -23.09 7.65
N ALA A 472 20.15 -22.28 7.52
CA ALA A 472 19.79 -21.63 6.24
C ALA A 472 20.92 -20.78 5.63
N GLN A 473 21.84 -20.23 6.45
CA GLN A 473 23.01 -19.51 5.94
C GLN A 473 24.02 -20.41 5.21
N GLN A 474 23.96 -21.73 5.41
CA GLN A 474 24.83 -22.72 4.76
C GLN A 474 24.21 -23.30 3.48
N TRP A 475 22.97 -22.92 3.14
CA TRP A 475 22.35 -23.31 1.89
C TRP A 475 22.92 -22.47 0.75
N MET A 476 23.13 -23.10 -0.40
CA MET A 476 23.76 -22.46 -1.56
C MET A 476 22.70 -21.81 -2.44
N THR A 477 22.98 -20.62 -2.96
CA THR A 477 22.10 -19.99 -3.96
C THR A 477 22.19 -20.75 -5.28
N GLU A 478 21.08 -21.36 -5.69
CA GLU A 478 20.93 -22.05 -6.98
C GLU A 478 20.53 -21.07 -8.08
N GLY A 479 19.75 -20.05 -7.74
CA GLY A 479 19.34 -19.02 -8.70
C GLY A 479 18.46 -17.94 -8.08
N ARG A 480 18.06 -17.00 -8.92
CA ARG A 480 17.13 -15.91 -8.57
C ARG A 480 15.94 -15.90 -9.52
N LEU A 481 14.81 -15.46 -9.02
CA LEU A 481 13.55 -15.36 -9.75
C LEU A 481 12.83 -14.09 -9.27
N THR A 482 12.40 -13.24 -10.20
CA THR A 482 11.48 -12.15 -9.88
C THR A 482 10.05 -12.61 -10.13
N ASN A 483 9.21 -12.51 -9.11
CA ASN A 483 7.80 -12.84 -9.23
C ASN A 483 7.01 -11.60 -9.64
N TYR A 484 6.73 -11.45 -10.93
CA TYR A 484 6.00 -10.29 -11.43
C TYR A 484 4.50 -10.37 -11.16
N THR A 485 3.89 -11.54 -11.12
CA THR A 485 2.42 -11.65 -11.25
C THR A 485 1.71 -12.26 -10.05
N GLY A 486 2.46 -12.54 -8.97
CA GLY A 486 1.99 -13.31 -7.82
C GLY A 486 2.26 -14.81 -7.96
N SER A 487 2.70 -15.26 -9.14
CA SER A 487 3.17 -16.61 -9.38
C SER A 487 4.30 -16.63 -10.42
N ALA A 488 5.38 -17.36 -10.14
CA ALA A 488 6.50 -17.51 -11.06
C ALA A 488 7.04 -18.94 -11.07
N ILE A 489 7.66 -19.35 -12.17
CA ILE A 489 8.18 -20.72 -12.33
C ILE A 489 9.70 -20.68 -12.16
N PHE A 490 10.20 -21.37 -11.14
CA PHE A 490 11.63 -21.66 -11.01
C PHE A 490 11.95 -22.98 -11.69
N SER A 491 12.93 -23.00 -12.59
CA SER A 491 13.36 -24.19 -13.32
C SER A 491 14.86 -24.42 -13.18
N ILE A 492 15.26 -25.67 -12.96
CA ILE A 492 16.66 -26.12 -13.05
C ILE A 492 16.74 -27.41 -13.88
N PRO A 493 17.89 -27.71 -14.52
CA PRO A 493 18.08 -28.99 -15.19
C PRO A 493 17.79 -30.16 -14.24
N ALA A 494 17.03 -31.17 -14.68
CA ALA A 494 16.66 -32.30 -13.82
C ALA A 494 17.89 -33.07 -13.28
N THR A 495 19.01 -33.05 -14.01
CA THR A 495 20.31 -33.59 -13.57
C THR A 495 20.86 -32.90 -12.32
N ASN A 496 20.52 -31.63 -12.12
CA ASN A 496 20.97 -30.82 -10.99
C ASN A 496 20.02 -30.93 -9.78
N ALA A 497 18.86 -31.59 -9.93
CA ALA A 497 17.83 -31.72 -8.91
C ALA A 497 17.95 -32.99 -8.06
N ALA A 498 18.71 -34.00 -8.49
CA ALA A 498 18.86 -35.24 -7.75
C ALA A 498 19.53 -34.99 -6.38
N ALA A 499 18.84 -35.37 -5.30
CA ALA A 499 19.29 -35.31 -3.90
C ALA A 499 19.50 -33.91 -3.28
N LYS A 500 18.78 -32.88 -3.73
CA LYS A 500 18.77 -31.56 -3.11
C LYS A 500 17.40 -31.22 -2.48
N TYR A 501 17.44 -30.56 -1.34
CA TYR A 501 16.33 -29.79 -0.77
C TYR A 501 16.36 -28.38 -1.36
N LEU A 502 15.18 -27.81 -1.59
CA LEU A 502 15.01 -26.47 -2.16
C LEU A 502 14.17 -25.62 -1.21
N GLN A 503 14.59 -24.38 -1.00
CA GLN A 503 13.86 -23.37 -0.25
C GLN A 503 13.91 -22.05 -1.02
N PHE A 504 12.84 -21.25 -0.89
CA PHE A 504 12.84 -19.88 -1.40
C PHE A 504 12.90 -18.91 -0.22
N ARG A 505 13.61 -17.81 -0.41
CA ARG A 505 13.55 -16.64 0.49
C ARG A 505 13.38 -15.36 -0.32
N ARG A 506 12.69 -14.39 0.26
CA ARG A 506 12.67 -13.02 -0.28
C ARG A 506 14.05 -12.41 -0.10
N GLN A 507 14.52 -11.68 -1.11
CA GLN A 507 15.60 -10.74 -0.90
C GLN A 507 15.08 -9.54 -0.10
N PRO A 508 15.93 -8.94 0.75
CA PRO A 508 15.59 -7.71 1.46
C PRO A 508 15.24 -6.57 0.51
#